data_AF-A0A358DKJ5-F1
#
_entry.id   AF-A0A358DKJ5-F1
#
_cell.length_a   1.000
_cell.length_b   1.000
_cell.length_c   1.000
_cell.angle_alpha   90.00
_cell.angle_beta   90.00
_cell.angle_gamma   90.00
#
_symmetry.space_group_name_H-M   'P 1'
#
loop_
_entity.id
_entity.type
_entity.pdbx_description
1 polymer ?
#
loop_
_entity_poly.entity_id
_entity_poly.type
_entity_poly.pdbx_seq_one_letter_code
_entity_poly.pdbx_strand_id
1 'polypeptide(L)'
;MESLGRRLALRQGGMTLHVVHFTAIQKAIRAHCDGQHAVLLYRRFMYRIANEIAHRRRCKTLITGENVGQVASQTIENLTLVDRLPDRITMRPLLTFDKRQIMDLARQIGTFETSILPHDDCCTLFVPKNPTIKGKVSVIEAQEARLDVEGLTAAASEHTEIVSL
;
A
#
# COMPACT_ATOMS: atom_id res chain seq x y z
N MET A 1 7.21 -11.24 4.93
CA MET A 1 6.29 -10.30 5.63
C MET A 1 6.02 -10.71 7.07
N GLU A 2 5.65 -11.98 7.33
CA GLU A 2 5.39 -12.45 8.70
C GLU A 2 6.58 -12.28 9.67
N SER A 3 7.81 -12.54 9.21
CA SER A 3 9.04 -12.34 9.98
C SER A 3 9.22 -10.91 10.50
N LEU A 4 8.94 -9.91 9.65
CA LEU A 4 8.96 -8.50 10.04
C LEU A 4 7.83 -8.20 11.04
N GLY A 5 6.65 -8.75 10.78
CA GLY A 5 5.49 -8.62 11.68
C GLY A 5 5.77 -9.14 13.09
N ARG A 6 6.39 -10.32 13.22
CA ARG A 6 6.78 -10.89 14.52
C ARG A 6 7.78 -9.99 15.27
N ARG A 7 8.75 -9.40 14.58
CA ARG A 7 9.70 -8.46 15.19
C ARG A 7 9.01 -7.21 15.74
N LEU A 8 8.00 -6.69 15.04
CA LEU A 8 7.20 -5.55 15.52
C LEU A 8 6.29 -5.95 16.69
N ALA A 9 5.64 -7.11 16.61
CA ALA A 9 4.76 -7.63 17.67
C ALA A 9 5.47 -7.72 19.03
N LEU A 10 6.73 -8.18 19.05
CA LEU A 10 7.57 -8.22 20.25
C LEU A 10 7.74 -6.86 20.96
N ARG A 11 7.68 -5.75 20.20
CA ARG A 11 7.83 -4.39 20.76
C ARG A 11 6.49 -3.75 21.14
N GLN A 12 5.39 -4.21 20.53
CA GLN A 12 4.06 -3.61 20.65
C GLN A 12 3.11 -4.40 21.57
N GLY A 13 3.51 -5.59 22.02
CA GLY A 13 2.69 -6.46 22.87
C GLY A 13 1.75 -7.38 22.10
N GLY A 14 2.02 -7.59 20.81
CA GLY A 14 1.22 -8.40 19.88
C GLY A 14 0.83 -7.64 18.62
N MET A 15 0.47 -8.36 17.56
CA MET A 15 -0.02 -7.76 16.32
C MET A 15 -1.02 -8.68 15.61
N THR A 16 -2.03 -8.11 14.97
CA THR A 16 -2.90 -8.85 14.04
C THR A 16 -2.46 -8.56 12.62
N LEU A 17 -1.95 -9.57 11.92
CA LEU A 17 -1.57 -9.50 10.53
C LEU A 17 -2.75 -9.90 9.65
N HIS A 18 -3.11 -9.03 8.71
CA HIS A 18 -4.10 -9.28 7.67
C HIS A 18 -3.37 -9.53 6.34
N VAL A 19 -3.49 -10.73 5.79
CA VAL A 19 -2.89 -11.12 4.51
C VAL A 19 -3.97 -11.12 3.44
N VAL A 20 -3.86 -10.16 2.50
CA VAL A 20 -4.84 -9.94 1.44
C VAL A 20 -4.31 -10.49 0.12
N HIS A 21 -5.07 -11.38 -0.52
CA HIS A 21 -4.72 -11.89 -1.85
C HIS A 21 -5.04 -10.86 -2.95
N PHE A 22 -3.99 -10.28 -3.54
CA PHE A 22 -4.12 -9.15 -4.47
C PHE A 22 -4.16 -9.55 -5.96
N THR A 23 -4.07 -10.84 -6.27
CA THR A 23 -3.86 -11.35 -7.63
C THR A 23 -4.99 -11.03 -8.61
N ALA A 24 -6.25 -11.09 -8.16
CA ALA A 24 -7.40 -10.79 -9.03
C ALA A 24 -7.40 -9.32 -9.49
N ILE A 25 -7.15 -8.40 -8.56
CA ILE A 25 -7.02 -6.97 -8.82
C ILE A 25 -5.87 -6.70 -9.81
N GLN A 26 -4.73 -7.36 -9.62
CA GLN A 26 -3.59 -7.23 -10.52
C GLN A 26 -3.90 -7.69 -11.95
N LYS A 27 -4.56 -8.85 -12.09
CA LYS A 27 -4.98 -9.37 -13.40
C LYS A 27 -5.95 -8.41 -14.09
N ALA A 28 -6.92 -7.86 -13.35
CA ALA A 28 -7.91 -6.93 -13.89
C ALA A 28 -7.25 -5.62 -14.37
N ILE A 29 -6.39 -5.00 -13.55
CA ILE A 29 -5.65 -3.79 -13.93
C ILE A 29 -4.78 -4.04 -15.17
N ARG A 30 -4.11 -5.19 -15.26
CA ARG A 30 -3.30 -5.54 -16.43
C ARG A 30 -4.13 -5.72 -17.71
N ALA A 31 -5.33 -6.29 -17.58
CA ALA A 31 -6.17 -6.59 -18.73
C ALA A 31 -6.89 -5.34 -19.28
N HIS A 32 -7.21 -4.37 -18.42
CA HIS A 32 -8.15 -3.30 -18.77
C HIS A 32 -7.59 -1.88 -18.62
N CYS A 33 -6.44 -1.70 -17.97
CA CYS A 33 -5.88 -0.37 -17.68
C CYS A 33 -4.50 -0.17 -18.30
N ASP A 34 -4.14 1.10 -18.48
CA ASP A 34 -2.83 1.48 -19.01
C ASP A 34 -1.73 1.21 -17.98
N GLY A 35 -0.72 0.42 -18.37
CA GLY A 35 0.34 -0.04 -17.46
C GLY A 35 1.09 1.08 -16.72
N GLN A 36 1.21 2.28 -17.32
CA GLN A 36 1.83 3.46 -16.68
C GLN A 36 1.12 3.92 -15.39
N HIS A 37 -0.15 3.59 -15.23
CA HIS A 37 -0.98 3.92 -14.06
C HIS A 37 -1.10 2.76 -13.07
N ALA A 38 -0.58 1.57 -13.40
CA ALA A 38 -0.80 0.35 -12.62
C ALA A 38 -0.41 0.51 -11.14
N VAL A 39 0.75 1.10 -10.84
CA VAL A 39 1.21 1.33 -9.46
C VAL A 39 0.24 2.22 -8.68
N LEU A 40 -0.30 3.26 -9.32
CA LEU A 40 -1.24 4.17 -8.67
C LEU A 40 -2.60 3.48 -8.45
N LEU A 41 -3.07 2.69 -9.42
CA LEU A 41 -4.28 1.88 -9.29
C LEU A 41 -4.13 0.83 -8.17
N TYR A 42 -2.99 0.12 -8.10
CA TYR A 42 -2.71 -0.81 -7.00
C TYR A 42 -2.81 -0.13 -5.64
N ARG A 43 -2.19 1.05 -5.49
CA ARG A 43 -2.27 1.81 -4.23
C ARG A 43 -3.69 2.21 -3.90
N ARG A 44 -4.48 2.65 -4.88
CA ARG A 44 -5.89 2.99 -4.65
C ARG A 44 -6.69 1.80 -4.14
N PHE A 45 -6.54 0.63 -4.74
CA PHE A 45 -7.17 -0.61 -4.22
C PHE A 45 -6.68 -0.97 -2.81
N MET A 46 -5.36 -0.90 -2.55
CA MET A 46 -4.81 -1.16 -1.22
C MET A 46 -5.41 -0.23 -0.15
N TYR A 47 -5.58 1.06 -0.46
CA TYR A 47 -6.21 2.01 0.46
C TYR A 47 -7.70 1.71 0.68
N ARG A 48 -8.45 1.35 -0.36
CA ARG A 48 -9.87 0.95 -0.23
C ARG A 48 -10.02 -0.28 0.66
N ILE A 49 -9.23 -1.32 0.41
CA ILE A 49 -9.23 -2.56 1.22
C ILE A 49 -8.81 -2.28 2.66
N ALA A 50 -7.73 -1.51 2.86
CA ALA A 50 -7.29 -1.13 4.20
C ALA A 50 -8.36 -0.34 4.95
N ASN A 51 -9.11 0.54 4.25
CA ASN A 51 -10.20 1.29 4.85
C ASN A 51 -11.37 0.38 5.26
N GLU A 52 -11.73 -0.60 4.43
CA GLU A 52 -12.77 -1.57 4.75
C GLU A 52 -12.39 -2.44 5.96
N ILE A 53 -11.15 -2.94 6.00
CA ILE A 53 -10.64 -3.67 7.16
C ILE A 53 -10.64 -2.77 8.41
N ALA A 54 -10.23 -1.51 8.27
CA ALA A 54 -10.23 -0.54 9.37
C ALA A 54 -11.65 -0.30 9.92
N HIS A 55 -12.68 -0.25 9.08
CA HIS A 55 -14.07 -0.18 9.55
C HIS A 55 -14.46 -1.39 10.38
N ARG A 56 -14.23 -2.60 9.88
CA ARG A 56 -14.56 -3.86 10.59
C ARG A 56 -13.82 -3.97 11.92
N ARG A 57 -12.58 -3.47 11.98
CA ARG A 57 -11.72 -3.46 13.18
C ARG A 57 -11.90 -2.23 14.07
N ARG A 58 -12.74 -1.26 13.68
CA ARG A 58 -12.95 0.02 14.39
C ARG A 58 -11.67 0.84 14.56
N CYS A 59 -10.74 0.76 13.61
CA CYS A 59 -9.51 1.54 13.59
C CYS A 59 -9.81 3.01 13.26
N LYS A 60 -9.21 3.96 13.97
CA LYS A 60 -9.46 5.40 13.77
C LYS A 60 -8.60 6.06 12.69
N THR A 61 -7.53 5.39 12.26
CA THR A 61 -6.52 5.95 11.37
C THR A 61 -5.88 4.83 10.55
N LEU A 62 -5.34 5.18 9.40
CA LEU A 62 -4.37 4.37 8.67
C LEU A 62 -2.96 4.90 8.96
N ILE A 63 -1.94 4.04 8.86
CA ILE A 63 -0.53 4.43 9.01
C ILE A 63 0.24 3.88 7.81
N THR A 64 1.05 4.71 7.17
CA THR A 64 1.92 4.27 6.06
C THR A 64 3.35 4.74 6.26
N GLY A 65 4.29 4.01 5.66
CA GLY A 65 5.71 4.39 5.59
C GLY A 65 6.03 5.28 4.37
N GLU A 66 5.04 5.98 3.81
CA GLU A 66 5.23 6.82 2.63
C GLU A 66 6.11 8.04 2.93
N ASN A 67 6.97 8.39 1.97
CA ASN A 67 7.91 9.51 2.06
C ASN A 67 7.78 10.39 0.82
N VAL A 68 7.60 11.70 0.99
CA VAL A 68 7.34 12.59 -0.15
C VAL A 68 8.58 12.73 -1.03
N GLY A 69 8.42 12.48 -2.33
CA GLY A 69 9.48 12.67 -3.32
C GLY A 69 10.54 11.56 -3.39
N GLN A 70 10.44 10.49 -2.58
CA GLN A 70 11.39 9.37 -2.64
C GLN A 70 11.20 8.48 -3.88
N VAL A 71 9.96 8.25 -4.29
CA VAL A 71 9.60 7.45 -5.48
C VAL A 71 8.51 8.12 -6.30
N ALA A 72 8.41 7.77 -7.58
CA ALA A 72 7.43 8.35 -8.52
C ALA A 72 5.98 8.32 -8.01
N SER A 73 5.58 7.27 -7.30
CA SER A 73 4.23 7.14 -6.76
C SER A 73 3.98 7.99 -5.50
N GLN A 74 4.99 8.66 -4.95
CA GLN A 74 4.92 9.44 -3.69
C GLN A 74 5.19 10.93 -3.92
N THR A 75 4.83 11.45 -5.09
CA THR A 75 4.69 12.90 -5.31
C THR A 75 3.48 13.44 -4.55
N ILE A 76 3.46 14.75 -4.28
CA ILE A 76 2.34 15.40 -3.57
C ILE A 76 1.01 15.14 -4.32
N GLU A 77 1.04 15.20 -5.65
CA GLU A 77 -0.12 14.95 -6.49
C GLU A 77 -0.64 13.51 -6.32
N ASN A 78 0.25 12.52 -6.34
CA ASN A 78 -0.14 11.12 -6.19
C ASN A 78 -0.58 10.78 -4.75
N LEU A 79 0.06 11.37 -3.74
CA LEU A 79 -0.36 11.23 -2.34
C LEU A 79 -1.75 11.81 -2.11
N THR A 80 -2.01 13.01 -2.63
CA THR A 80 -3.32 13.67 -2.58
C THR A 80 -4.40 12.81 -3.26
N LEU A 81 -4.03 12.13 -4.35
CA LEU A 81 -4.97 11.30 -5.09
C LEU A 81 -5.38 10.04 -4.31
N VAL A 82 -4.45 9.39 -3.61
CA VAL A 82 -4.78 8.21 -2.77
C VAL A 82 -5.46 8.59 -1.47
N ASP A 83 -5.18 9.78 -0.91
CA ASP A 83 -5.80 10.27 0.33
C ASP A 83 -7.28 10.59 0.24
N ARG A 84 -7.83 10.70 -0.97
CA ARG A 84 -9.28 10.87 -1.17
C ARG A 84 -10.10 9.61 -0.91
N LEU A 85 -9.44 8.47 -0.73
CA LEU A 85 -10.08 7.16 -0.60
C LEU A 85 -10.49 6.79 0.83
N PRO A 86 -9.60 6.91 1.84
CA PRO A 86 -10.01 6.65 3.21
C PRO A 86 -10.90 7.78 3.74
N ASP A 87 -11.91 7.41 4.52
CA ASP A 87 -12.77 8.33 5.27
C ASP A 87 -12.16 8.72 6.64
N ARG A 88 -10.88 8.41 6.84
CA ARG A 88 -10.12 8.62 8.08
C ARG A 88 -8.73 9.15 7.80
N ILE A 89 -8.08 9.69 8.82
CA ILE A 89 -6.73 10.23 8.70
C ILE A 89 -5.75 9.12 8.33
N THR A 90 -4.87 9.39 7.37
CA THR A 90 -3.68 8.58 7.07
C THR A 90 -2.46 9.25 7.69
N MET A 91 -1.87 8.64 8.71
CA MET A 91 -0.64 9.13 9.33
C MET A 91 0.57 8.64 8.55
N ARG A 92 1.53 9.55 8.33
CA ARG A 92 2.76 9.30 7.58
C ARG A 92 3.98 9.72 8.41
N PRO A 93 4.40 8.92 9.39
CA PRO A 93 5.48 9.29 10.30
C PRO A 93 6.81 9.58 9.59
N LEU A 94 7.00 9.00 8.40
CA LEU A 94 8.22 9.13 7.61
C LEU A 94 8.13 10.20 6.53
N LEU A 95 7.05 10.98 6.45
CA LEU A 95 6.74 11.83 5.28
C LEU A 95 7.90 12.73 4.84
N THR A 96 8.66 13.26 5.80
CA THR A 96 9.73 14.25 5.58
C THR A 96 11.13 13.72 5.95
N PHE A 97 11.28 12.42 6.18
CA PHE A 97 12.57 11.84 6.53
C PHE A 97 13.45 11.69 5.28
N ASP A 98 14.77 11.73 5.42
CA ASP A 98 15.64 11.23 4.35
C ASP A 98 15.78 9.70 4.46
N LYS A 99 16.25 9.08 3.37
CA LYS A 99 16.42 7.61 3.31
C LYS A 99 17.36 7.09 4.40
N ARG A 100 18.40 7.84 4.77
CA ARG A 100 19.38 7.41 5.78
C ARG A 100 18.73 7.41 7.16
N GLN A 101 17.97 8.43 7.50
CA GLN A 101 17.20 8.50 8.75
C GLN A 101 16.24 7.30 8.89
N ILE A 102 15.57 6.91 7.80
CA ILE A 102 14.70 5.71 7.80
C ILE A 102 15.52 4.44 8.04
N MET A 103 16.67 4.30 7.35
CA MET A 103 17.54 3.13 7.50
C MET A 103 18.15 3.03 8.90
N ASP A 104 18.57 4.15 9.49
CA ASP A 104 19.15 4.20 10.83
C ASP A 104 18.10 3.86 11.88
N LEU A 105 16.88 4.39 11.74
CA LEU A 105 15.76 4.01 12.60
C LEU A 105 15.45 2.51 12.45
N ALA A 106 15.42 1.97 11.23
CA ALA A 106 15.19 0.55 10.97
C ALA A 106 16.27 -0.34 11.63
N ARG A 107 17.54 0.10 11.66
CA ARG A 107 18.60 -0.61 12.39
C ARG A 107 18.39 -0.53 13.90
N GLN A 108 18.08 0.66 14.41
CA GLN A 108 17.83 0.89 15.84
C GLN A 108 16.67 0.04 16.38
N ILE A 109 15.59 -0.12 15.61
CA ILE A 109 14.45 -0.97 16.02
C ILE A 109 14.63 -2.44 15.64
N GLY A 110 15.72 -2.79 14.95
CA GLY A 110 16.02 -4.14 14.53
C GLY A 110 15.12 -4.66 13.41
N THR A 111 14.67 -3.85 12.47
CA THR A 111 13.88 -4.29 11.31
C THR A 111 14.66 -4.27 10.00
N PHE A 112 15.82 -3.61 9.97
CA PHE A 112 16.61 -3.41 8.76
C PHE A 112 16.98 -4.73 8.05
N GLU A 113 17.64 -5.65 8.74
CA GLU A 113 18.13 -6.91 8.15
C GLU A 113 17.01 -7.76 7.53
N THR A 114 15.84 -7.81 8.19
CA THR A 114 14.68 -8.54 7.66
C THR A 114 14.05 -7.84 6.45
N SER A 115 14.14 -6.51 6.38
CA SER A 115 13.52 -5.71 5.32
C SER A 115 14.34 -5.69 4.03
N ILE A 116 15.62 -6.07 4.07
CA ILE A 116 16.51 -6.12 2.89
C ILE A 116 16.66 -7.52 2.30
N LEU A 117 16.02 -8.54 2.90
CA LEU A 117 16.06 -9.89 2.36
C LEU A 117 15.51 -9.90 0.93
N PRO A 118 16.16 -10.59 -0.01
CA PRO A 118 15.69 -10.64 -1.39
C PRO A 118 14.32 -11.30 -1.42
N HIS A 119 13.34 -10.61 -1.99
CA HIS A 119 12.03 -11.16 -2.30
C HIS A 119 11.60 -10.69 -3.68
N ASP A 120 10.82 -11.55 -4.34
CA ASP A 120 10.12 -11.19 -5.57
C ASP A 120 8.97 -10.24 -5.19
N ASP A 121 9.27 -8.95 -5.14
CA ASP A 121 8.25 -7.94 -4.91
C ASP A 121 7.42 -7.70 -6.17
N CYS A 122 6.13 -7.46 -6.01
CA CYS A 122 5.32 -6.96 -7.14
C CYS A 122 5.88 -5.65 -7.71
N CYS A 123 6.59 -4.87 -6.87
CA CYS A 123 7.27 -3.65 -7.24
C CYS A 123 8.56 -3.87 -8.06
N THR A 124 9.06 -5.09 -8.26
CA THR A 124 10.21 -5.33 -9.16
C THR A 124 9.78 -6.05 -10.43
N LEU A 125 8.79 -6.93 -10.34
CA LEU A 125 8.25 -7.66 -11.49
C LEU A 125 7.31 -6.83 -12.36
N PHE A 126 6.67 -5.78 -11.81
CA PHE A 126 5.58 -5.07 -12.48
C PHE A 126 5.72 -3.55 -12.51
N VAL A 127 6.95 -3.02 -12.44
CA VAL A 127 7.17 -1.57 -12.62
C VAL A 127 7.04 -1.20 -14.09
N PRO A 128 6.11 -0.30 -14.44
CA PRO A 128 6.03 0.21 -15.80
C PRO A 128 7.30 0.99 -16.13
N LYS A 129 7.76 0.92 -17.39
CA LYS A 129 8.96 1.65 -17.85
C LYS A 129 8.90 3.15 -17.56
N ASN A 130 7.71 3.74 -17.63
CA ASN A 130 7.45 5.14 -17.34
C ASN A 130 6.29 5.26 -16.32
N PRO A 131 6.57 5.22 -15.01
CA PRO A 131 5.53 5.34 -13.99
C PRO A 131 4.98 6.77 -13.93
N THR A 132 3.68 6.88 -13.65
CA THR A 132 2.99 8.17 -13.53
C THR A 132 3.49 8.96 -12.31
N ILE A 133 4.15 10.09 -12.55
CA ILE A 133 4.62 11.02 -11.51
C ILE A 133 3.60 12.10 -11.14
N LYS A 134 2.68 12.44 -12.04
CA LYS A 134 1.62 13.44 -11.83
C LYS A 134 0.27 12.86 -12.25
N GLY A 135 -0.33 12.06 -11.37
CA GLY A 135 -1.64 11.46 -11.61
C GLY A 135 -2.72 12.54 -11.68
N LYS A 136 -3.43 12.63 -12.80
CA LYS A 136 -4.66 13.43 -12.89
C LYS A 136 -5.81 12.58 -12.39
N VAL A 137 -6.57 13.10 -11.42
CA VAL A 137 -7.71 12.41 -10.80
C VAL A 137 -8.66 11.86 -11.87
N SER A 138 -9.08 12.69 -12.83
CA SER A 138 -9.97 12.29 -13.92
C SER A 138 -9.44 11.16 -14.79
N VAL A 139 -8.13 11.11 -15.03
CA VAL A 139 -7.51 10.03 -15.80
C VAL A 139 -7.55 8.73 -15.01
N ILE A 140 -7.21 8.77 -13.73
CA ILE A 140 -7.17 7.56 -12.90
C ILE A 140 -8.58 7.03 -12.63
N GLU A 141 -9.56 7.90 -12.40
CA GLU A 141 -10.96 7.51 -12.26
C GLU A 141 -11.53 6.92 -13.56
N ALA A 142 -11.12 7.43 -14.73
CA ALA A 142 -11.48 6.83 -16.01
C ALA A 142 -10.86 5.44 -16.24
N GLN A 143 -9.70 5.15 -15.63
CA GLN A 143 -9.13 3.79 -15.62
C GLN A 143 -9.90 2.89 -14.66
N GLU A 144 -10.23 3.39 -13.47
CA GLU A 144 -11.04 2.66 -12.48
C GLU A 144 -12.43 2.30 -13.01
N ALA A 145 -13.06 3.18 -13.80
CA ALA A 145 -14.37 2.92 -14.42
C ALA A 145 -14.39 1.70 -15.38
N ARG A 146 -13.22 1.18 -15.76
CA ARG A 146 -13.08 -0.05 -16.56
C ARG A 146 -13.03 -1.32 -15.71
N LEU A 147 -13.07 -1.18 -14.39
CA LEU A 147 -12.90 -2.26 -13.42
C LEU A 147 -14.15 -2.34 -12.53
N ASP A 148 -14.46 -3.55 -12.07
CA ASP A 148 -15.40 -3.75 -10.96
C ASP A 148 -14.69 -3.43 -9.63
N VAL A 149 -14.49 -2.13 -9.36
CA VAL A 149 -13.71 -1.69 -8.18
C VAL A 149 -14.35 -2.16 -6.88
N GLU A 150 -15.67 -2.08 -6.77
CA GLU A 150 -16.42 -2.46 -5.56
C GLU A 150 -16.36 -3.97 -5.34
N GLY A 151 -16.70 -4.78 -6.35
CA GLY A 151 -16.69 -6.23 -6.23
C GLY A 151 -15.27 -6.79 -5.99
N LEU A 152 -14.25 -6.24 -6.68
CA LEU A 152 -12.86 -6.65 -6.46
C LEU A 152 -12.35 -6.27 -5.05
N THR A 153 -12.74 -5.10 -4.52
CA THR A 153 -12.37 -4.66 -3.18
C THR A 153 -13.02 -5.55 -2.12
N ALA A 154 -14.33 -5.77 -2.24
CA ALA A 154 -15.10 -6.61 -1.32
C ALA A 154 -14.58 -8.06 -1.32
N ALA A 155 -14.36 -8.65 -2.50
CA ALA A 155 -13.83 -10.00 -2.59
C ALA A 155 -12.45 -10.12 -1.93
N ALA A 156 -11.55 -9.14 -2.12
CA ALA A 156 -10.23 -9.14 -1.51
C ALA A 156 -10.28 -8.96 0.02
N SER A 157 -11.20 -8.13 0.52
CA SER A 157 -11.34 -7.88 1.95
C SER A 157 -12.05 -9.01 2.70
N GLU A 158 -12.93 -9.78 2.05
CA GLU A 158 -13.59 -10.96 2.62
C GLU A 158 -12.62 -12.15 2.73
N HIS A 159 -11.80 -12.38 1.70
CA HIS A 159 -10.85 -13.49 1.64
C HIS A 159 -9.50 -13.15 2.29
N THR A 160 -9.51 -12.37 3.36
CA THR A 160 -8.31 -11.99 4.10
C THR A 160 -7.95 -13.04 5.13
N GLU A 161 -6.76 -13.61 5.05
CA GLU A 161 -6.22 -14.48 6.09
C GLU A 161 -5.77 -13.63 7.29
N ILE A 162 -6.14 -14.05 8.50
CA ILE A 162 -5.84 -13.34 9.74
C ILE A 162 -4.88 -14.18 10.57
N VAL A 163 -3.71 -13.61 10.88
CA VAL A 163 -2.68 -14.25 11.70
C VAL A 163 -2.43 -13.39 12.94
N SER A 164 -2.48 -14.01 14.11
CA SER A 164 -2.08 -13.38 15.37
C SER A 164 -0.58 -13.59 15.60
N LEU A 165 0.17 -12.51 15.77
CA LEU A 165 1.63 -12.48 15.93
C LEU A 165 2.06 -11.94 17.29
#